data_AF-A0A2V9VCW7-F1
#
_entry.id   AF-A0A2V9VCW7-F1
#
_cell.length_a   1.000
_cell.length_b   1.000
_cell.length_c   1.000
_cell.angle_alpha   90.00
_cell.angle_beta   90.00
_cell.angle_gamma   90.00
#
_symmetry.space_group_name_H-M   'P 1'
#
loop_
_entity.id
_entity.type
_entity.pdbx_description
1 polymer ?
#
loop_
_entity_poly.entity_id
_entity_poly.type
_entity_poly.pdbx_seq_one_letter_code
_entity_poly.pdbx_strand_id
1 'polypeptide(L)' 'MLRVGLTGGIASGKSVVGEMFVACGAHLIKADQIAHQLMQPGQAVYQEVVRHF' A
#
# COMPACT_ATOMS: atom_id res chain seq x y z
N MET A 1 17.59 -9.37 -2.45
CA MET A 1 16.75 -8.47 -3.26
C MET A 1 16.88 -7.05 -2.72
N LEU A 2 17.07 -6.07 -3.61
CA LEU A 2 17.02 -4.66 -3.25
C LEU A 2 15.57 -4.27 -2.91
N ARG A 3 15.37 -3.44 -1.88
CA ARG A 3 14.06 -2.90 -1.48
C ARG A 3 14.14 -1.38 -1.51
N VAL A 4 13.14 -0.75 -2.12
CA VAL A 4 13.09 0.71 -2.29
C VAL A 4 11.71 1.21 -1.86
N GLY A 5 11.68 2.26 -1.04
CA GLY A 5 10.44 2.92 -0.64
C GLY A 5 10.06 4.03 -1.63
N LEU A 6 8.86 3.95 -2.21
CA LEU A 6 8.29 5.00 -3.06
C LEU A 6 7.30 5.85 -2.24
N THR A 7 7.63 7.12 -2.03
CA THR A 7 6.82 8.08 -1.25
C THR A 7 6.63 9.40 -2.01
N GLY A 8 5.82 10.31 -1.46
CA GLY A 8 5.39 11.55 -2.09
C GLY A 8 4.04 12.04 -1.57
N GLY A 9 3.74 13.32 -1.74
CA GLY A 9 2.48 13.93 -1.31
C GLY A 9 1.23 13.41 -2.03
N ILE A 10 0.04 13.80 -1.55
CA ILE A 10 -1.21 13.49 -2.26
C ILE A 10 -1.16 14.05 -3.69
N ALA A 11 -1.71 13.30 -4.65
CA ALA A 11 -1.71 13.64 -6.09
C ALA A 11 -0.32 13.85 -6.74
N SER A 12 0.79 13.49 -6.08
CA SER A 12 2.15 13.66 -6.63
C SER A 12 2.54 12.63 -7.71
N GLY A 13 1.62 11.80 -8.18
CA GLY A 13 1.90 10.77 -9.20
C GLY A 13 2.60 9.50 -8.70
N LYS A 14 2.66 9.23 -7.38
CA LYS A 14 3.29 8.00 -6.82
C LYS A 14 2.82 6.73 -7.51
N SER A 15 1.50 6.58 -7.71
CA SER A 15 0.95 5.39 -8.36
C SER A 15 1.47 5.23 -9.79
N VAL A 16 1.60 6.33 -10.53
CA VAL A 16 2.14 6.33 -11.90
C VAL A 16 3.61 5.89 -11.91
N VAL A 17 4.43 6.46 -11.03
CA VAL A 17 5.85 6.07 -10.89
C VAL A 17 5.98 4.61 -10.45
N GLY A 18 5.10 4.12 -9.59
CA GLY A 18 5.03 2.71 -9.21
C GLY A 18 4.80 1.80 -10.41
N GLU A 19 3.82 2.10 -11.26
CA GLU A 19 3.56 1.34 -12.48
C GLU A 19 4.73 1.42 -13.48
N MET A 20 5.43 2.56 -13.56
CA MET A 20 6.66 2.67 -14.36
C MET A 20 7.74 1.70 -13.88
N PHE A 21 7.94 1.56 -12.56
CA PHE A 21 8.87 0.57 -12.02
C PHE A 21 8.44 -0.86 -12.33
N VAL A 22 7.14 -1.16 -12.28
CA VAL A 22 6.60 -2.46 -12.71
C VAL A 22 6.93 -2.75 -14.18
N ALA A 23 6.75 -1.76 -15.05
CA ALA A 23 7.11 -1.88 -16.47
C ALA A 23 8.62 -2.12 -16.69
N CYS A 24 9.48 -1.67 -15.77
CA CYS A 24 10.91 -1.97 -15.74
C CYS A 24 11.26 -3.33 -15.08
N GLY A 25 10.27 -4.13 -14.69
CA GLY A 25 10.46 -5.45 -14.07
C GLY A 25 10.51 -5.45 -12.54
N ALA A 26 10.20 -4.35 -11.89
CA ALA A 26 10.10 -4.32 -10.43
C ALA A 26 8.82 -4.99 -9.93
N HIS A 27 8.88 -5.56 -8.73
CA HIS A 27 7.69 -5.99 -8.02
C HIS A 27 7.17 -4.85 -7.13
N LEU A 28 5.93 -4.41 -7.35
CA LEU A 28 5.32 -3.30 -6.62
C LEU A 28 4.42 -3.81 -5.49
N ILE A 29 4.72 -3.37 -4.26
CA ILE A 29 3.92 -3.62 -3.07
C ILE A 29 3.17 -2.33 -2.72
N LYS A 30 1.83 -2.34 -2.83
CA LYS A 30 0.97 -1.18 -2.54
C LYS A 30 0.51 -1.21 -1.08
N ALA A 31 1.22 -0.48 -0.22
CA ALA A 31 0.96 -0.47 1.23
C ALA A 31 -0.47 -0.03 1.59
N ASP A 32 -0.97 1.03 0.96
CA ASP A 32 -2.32 1.57 1.24
C ASP A 32 -3.43 0.54 0.95
N GLN A 33 -3.28 -0.24 -0.14
CA GLN A 33 -4.24 -1.29 -0.49
C GLN A 33 -4.22 -2.44 0.51
N ILE A 34 -3.03 -2.86 0.93
CA ILE A 34 -2.86 -3.92 1.94
C ILE A 34 -3.46 -3.48 3.27
N ALA A 35 -3.19 -2.25 3.71
CA ALA A 35 -3.77 -1.70 4.93
C ALA A 35 -5.31 -1.70 4.86
N HIS A 36 -5.89 -1.24 3.75
CA HIS A 36 -7.33 -1.23 3.56
C HIS A 36 -7.95 -2.64 3.56
N GLN A 37 -7.26 -3.62 2.97
CA GLN A 37 -7.69 -5.02 2.98
C GLN A 37 -7.68 -5.60 4.40
N LEU A 38 -6.61 -5.37 5.16
CA LEU A 38 -6.48 -5.85 6.54
C LEU A 38 -7.54 -5.23 7.47
N MET A 39 -8.05 -4.04 7.14
CA MET A 39 -9.10 -3.36 7.89
C MET A 39 -10.52 -3.74 7.43
N GLN A 40 -10.71 -4.74 6.56
CA GLN A 40 -12.07 -5.20 6.21
C GLN A 40 -12.69 -6.04 7.33
N PRO A 41 -14.04 -6.04 7.47
CA PRO A 41 -14.73 -6.93 8.41
C PRO A 41 -14.29 -8.39 8.28
N GLY A 42 -14.01 -9.03 9.41
CA GLY A 42 -13.54 -10.41 9.48
C GLY A 42 -12.04 -10.61 9.29
N GLN A 43 -11.27 -9.54 9.07
CA GLN A 43 -9.81 -9.59 8.99
C GLN A 43 -9.15 -9.40 10.36
N ALA A 44 -7.88 -9.81 10.46
CA ALA A 44 -7.15 -9.94 11.72
C ALA A 44 -7.16 -8.66 12.58
N VAL A 45 -7.02 -7.48 11.96
CA VAL A 45 -6.90 -6.21 12.68
C VAL A 45 -8.24 -5.45 12.81
N TYR A 46 -9.31 -5.94 12.18
CA TYR A 46 -10.58 -5.21 12.11
C TYR A 46 -11.14 -4.89 13.50
N GLN A 47 -11.23 -5.90 14.36
CA GLN A 47 -11.82 -5.75 15.69
C GLN A 47 -11.00 -4.82 16.59
N GLU A 48 -9.68 -4.80 16.43
CA GLU A 48 -8.81 -3.91 17.20
C GLU A 48 -8.96 -2.46 16.73
N VAL A 49 -9.03 -2.22 15.42
CA VAL A 49 -9.27 -0.90 14.84
C VAL A 49 -10.63 -0.35 15.28
N VAL A 50 -11.70 -1.16 15.18
CA VAL A 50 -13.06 -0.76 15.61
C VAL A 50 -13.16 -0.53 17.12
N ARG A 51 -12.37 -1.23 17.94
CA ARG A 51 -12.33 -0.98 19.38
C ARG A 51 -11.65 0.34 19.73
N HIS A 52 -10.69 0.78 18.92
CA HIS A 52 -9.89 1.97 19.19
C HIS A 52 -10.59 3.28 18.81
N PHE A 53 -11.37 3.28 17.73
CA PHE A 53 -12.06 4.45 17.17
C PHE A 53 -13.57 4.39 17.42
#